data_AF-A0A383VBB9-F1
#
_entry.id   AF-A0A383VBB9-F1
#
_cell.length_a   1.000
_cell.length_b   1.000
_cell.length_c   1.000
_cell.angle_alpha   90.00
_cell.angle_beta   90.00
_cell.angle_gamma   90.00
#
_symmetry.space_group_name_H-M   'P 1'
#
loop_
_entity.id
_entity.type
_entity.pdbx_description
1 polymer ?
#
loop_
_entity_poly.entity_id
_entity_poly.type
_entity_poly.pdbx_seq_one_letter_code
_entity_poly.pdbx_strand_id
1 'polypeptide(L)'
;MNSNSSPAGGNATGNAAAVAASPTPNTAAGTAAAGNATATAAANNASNVAAGNAAGSTAGSNATGNTAAGNTAAGNAAPAASPTPYTAAGDAAAAGNATAAAAAAAGNTPAAAAVFPGYPTSGGLLLPQLQPLLLAVQEAHLYNDSKTAVDLVLKNSPADTLAAFQQLAAANSSSNSSGSNSSIDRAALQQFVNEQLDAAGSDLQQCVPPDWQQRPARFLPNLTAAAAAGDANATQLLQFGLDVHALWRVLCRQVSPAVAQHPERHSLLPLPNRTVVPGDRFRETYYWDSYWVVRGLLVSGMTETAAGLVGNLLSMLEAVGHVPNGARIYYLNRSQPPLLSAMVRELYEAAPQADPSLLSRALPLLLREHAYWTTAPKQVTISAANGTTYNLSRYYADWQQPRPESYREDVATAANATNSSSSWPVVQRAAGTTHHAGLQTTKPWARFAPLRLCRQI
;
A
#
# COMPACT_ATOMS: atom_id res chain seq x y z
N MET A 1 -78.83 24.09 18.85
CA MET A 1 -78.77 25.28 17.98
C MET A 1 -78.42 24.77 16.58
N ASN A 2 -79.41 24.21 15.89
CA ASN A 2 -80.13 24.81 14.74
C ASN A 2 -79.17 25.39 13.68
N SER A 3 -79.24 25.03 12.39
CA SER A 3 -80.28 24.28 11.67
C SER A 3 -79.92 24.19 10.17
N ASN A 4 -80.31 23.07 9.53
CA ASN A 4 -80.98 22.92 8.22
C ASN A 4 -80.30 23.46 6.93
N SER A 5 -80.47 22.90 5.74
CA SER A 5 -81.16 21.71 5.21
C SER A 5 -80.95 21.68 3.67
N SER A 6 -80.68 20.51 3.10
CA SER A 6 -81.21 19.86 1.86
C SER A 6 -82.31 20.58 1.01
N PRO A 7 -82.77 20.08 -0.19
CA PRO A 7 -82.36 18.89 -1.00
C PRO A 7 -82.54 18.94 -2.56
N ALA A 8 -82.18 17.81 -3.21
CA ALA A 8 -82.91 17.01 -4.25
C ALA A 8 -83.18 17.44 -5.72
N GLY A 9 -83.03 16.42 -6.60
CA GLY A 9 -83.90 16.12 -7.76
C GLY A 9 -83.15 16.02 -9.10
N GLY A 10 -82.82 14.85 -9.66
CA GLY A 10 -83.68 13.96 -10.51
C GLY A 10 -83.28 14.14 -12.00
N ASN A 11 -83.34 13.21 -12.97
CA ASN A 11 -83.87 11.86 -13.12
C ASN A 11 -83.27 11.23 -14.44
N ALA A 12 -83.50 9.92 -14.60
CA ALA A 12 -83.12 8.93 -15.61
C ALA A 12 -83.24 9.28 -17.12
N THR A 13 -82.52 8.65 -18.06
CA THR A 13 -82.71 7.30 -18.70
C THR A 13 -81.76 7.28 -19.94
N GLY A 14 -81.30 6.21 -20.60
CA GLY A 14 -81.45 4.76 -20.54
C GLY A 14 -80.71 4.11 -21.75
N ASN A 15 -80.40 2.80 -21.63
CA ASN A 15 -80.21 1.75 -22.68
C ASN A 15 -79.12 1.91 -23.78
N ALA A 16 -78.46 0.87 -24.33
CA ALA A 16 -78.37 -0.58 -24.08
C ALA A 16 -77.23 -1.23 -24.93
N ALA A 17 -76.75 -2.40 -24.48
CA ALA A 17 -76.29 -3.60 -25.24
C ALA A 17 -75.03 -3.53 -26.14
N ALA A 18 -74.25 -4.59 -26.42
CA ALA A 18 -74.03 -5.96 -25.91
C ALA A 18 -72.90 -6.57 -26.79
N VAL A 19 -71.83 -7.16 -26.22
CA VAL A 19 -71.47 -8.61 -26.23
C VAL A 19 -70.67 -9.16 -27.45
N ALA A 20 -69.43 -9.57 -27.12
CA ALA A 20 -68.62 -10.77 -27.49
C ALA A 20 -68.40 -11.26 -28.94
N ALA A 21 -67.14 -11.62 -29.26
CA ALA A 21 -66.67 -13.01 -29.48
C ALA A 21 -65.29 -13.07 -30.17
N SER A 22 -64.44 -14.05 -29.80
CA SER A 22 -63.28 -14.56 -30.56
C SER A 22 -63.66 -15.86 -31.30
N PRO A 23 -62.99 -16.28 -32.40
CA PRO A 23 -61.85 -17.23 -32.32
C PRO A 23 -60.75 -17.10 -33.43
N THR A 24 -59.76 -18.02 -33.38
CA THR A 24 -58.39 -18.22 -33.98
C THR A 24 -58.24 -18.37 -35.52
N PRO A 25 -57.08 -18.79 -36.13
CA PRO A 25 -55.64 -18.38 -36.04
C PRO A 25 -54.91 -18.20 -37.43
N ASN A 26 -53.76 -17.48 -37.54
CA ASN A 26 -52.60 -17.89 -38.38
C ASN A 26 -51.31 -17.01 -38.25
N THR A 27 -50.15 -17.68 -38.25
CA THR A 27 -48.78 -17.34 -38.75
C THR A 27 -48.14 -15.93 -38.60
N ALA A 28 -46.97 -15.90 -37.96
CA ALA A 28 -45.63 -15.58 -38.54
C ALA A 28 -44.72 -14.68 -37.66
N ALA A 29 -43.52 -15.22 -37.39
CA ALA A 29 -42.21 -14.57 -37.23
C ALA A 29 -41.96 -13.50 -36.15
N GLY A 30 -40.85 -13.69 -35.39
CA GLY A 30 -39.93 -12.59 -35.10
C GLY A 30 -39.71 -12.20 -33.63
N THR A 31 -38.90 -13.00 -32.93
CA THR A 31 -37.82 -12.59 -32.00
C THR A 31 -38.08 -11.70 -30.76
N ALA A 32 -37.61 -12.27 -29.63
CA ALA A 32 -36.96 -11.64 -28.48
C ALA A 32 -37.83 -10.94 -27.42
N ALA A 33 -38.37 -11.76 -26.50
CA ALA A 33 -38.79 -11.32 -25.18
C ALA A 33 -37.70 -11.66 -24.14
N ALA A 34 -37.40 -10.68 -23.31
CA ALA A 34 -36.63 -10.79 -22.08
C ALA A 34 -37.26 -11.83 -21.13
N GLY A 35 -36.43 -12.71 -20.59
CA GLY A 35 -36.80 -13.70 -19.58
C GLY A 35 -35.88 -13.60 -18.37
N ASN A 36 -36.42 -13.03 -17.31
CA ASN A 36 -35.89 -13.02 -15.96
C ASN A 36 -35.70 -14.47 -15.47
N ALA A 37 -34.50 -14.83 -15.01
CA ALA A 37 -34.24 -16.08 -14.30
C ALA A 37 -33.40 -15.81 -13.05
N THR A 38 -34.10 -15.90 -11.93
CA THR A 38 -33.61 -16.03 -10.55
C THR A 38 -32.47 -17.04 -10.43
N ALA A 39 -31.32 -16.60 -9.95
CA ALA A 39 -30.24 -17.48 -9.50
C ALA A 39 -30.18 -17.46 -7.96
N THR A 40 -30.66 -18.55 -7.39
CA THR A 40 -30.56 -18.92 -5.98
C THR A 40 -29.10 -19.05 -5.58
N ALA A 41 -28.60 -18.17 -4.71
CA ALA A 41 -27.27 -18.27 -4.13
C ALA A 41 -27.27 -19.34 -3.03
N ALA A 42 -26.77 -20.53 -3.35
CA ALA A 42 -26.39 -21.53 -2.36
C ALA A 42 -25.03 -21.14 -1.76
N ALA A 43 -25.06 -20.62 -0.55
CA ALA A 43 -23.89 -20.47 0.31
C ALA A 43 -23.44 -21.87 0.77
N ASN A 44 -22.18 -22.22 0.54
CA ASN A 44 -21.52 -23.34 1.22
C ASN A 44 -20.15 -22.91 1.74
N ASN A 45 -20.19 -22.52 3.01
CA ASN A 45 -19.29 -22.88 4.12
C ASN A 45 -17.89 -23.46 3.78
N ALA A 46 -16.85 -22.71 4.15
CA ALA A 46 -15.57 -23.26 4.58
C ALA A 46 -15.00 -22.40 5.71
N SER A 47 -15.52 -22.57 6.92
CA SER A 47 -14.89 -22.15 8.17
C SER A 47 -14.54 -23.39 8.99
N ASN A 48 -13.24 -23.68 9.16
CA ASN A 48 -12.58 -24.21 10.36
C ASN A 48 -11.29 -24.95 10.02
N VAL A 49 -10.14 -24.34 10.33
CA VAL A 49 -9.12 -24.98 11.17
C VAL A 49 -8.59 -23.90 12.11
N ALA A 50 -8.99 -24.01 13.38
CA ALA A 50 -8.40 -23.29 14.49
C ALA A 50 -7.07 -23.97 14.88
N ALA A 51 -6.04 -23.17 15.13
CA ALA A 51 -4.91 -23.57 15.94
C ALA A 51 -4.61 -22.42 16.91
N GLY A 52 -5.08 -22.58 18.15
CA GLY A 52 -4.64 -21.75 19.26
C GLY A 52 -3.22 -22.11 19.68
N ASN A 53 -2.48 -21.13 20.20
CA ASN A 53 -2.09 -21.18 21.60
C ASN A 53 -1.53 -19.84 22.06
N ALA A 54 -2.05 -19.42 23.21
CA ALA A 54 -1.53 -18.35 24.03
C ALA A 54 -0.21 -18.80 24.68
N ALA A 55 0.80 -17.93 24.66
CA ALA A 55 2.02 -18.12 25.45
C ALA A 55 1.78 -17.61 26.88
N GLY A 56 1.57 -18.54 27.81
CA GLY A 56 1.70 -18.32 29.25
C GLY A 56 3.15 -18.55 29.69
N SER A 57 3.66 -17.63 30.50
CA SER A 57 4.94 -17.68 31.19
C SER A 57 4.96 -18.76 32.29
N THR A 58 6.01 -19.59 32.34
CA THR A 58 6.58 -20.10 33.60
C THR A 58 8.04 -20.48 33.40
N ALA A 59 8.87 -20.02 34.33
CA ALA A 59 10.29 -20.32 34.48
C ALA A 59 10.53 -21.76 34.97
N GLY A 60 11.67 -22.36 34.60
CA GLY A 60 12.09 -23.67 35.10
C GLY A 60 13.46 -24.09 34.57
N SER A 61 14.39 -24.24 35.50
CA SER A 61 15.84 -24.52 35.42
C SER A 61 16.28 -25.93 34.95
N ASN A 62 17.53 -26.00 34.47
CA ASN A 62 18.54 -27.09 34.41
C ASN A 62 19.02 -27.40 32.97
N ALA A 63 20.27 -27.13 32.59
CA ALA A 63 21.56 -27.70 33.02
C ALA A 63 21.87 -29.08 32.40
N THR A 64 23.01 -29.11 31.70
CA THR A 64 23.88 -30.25 31.33
C THR A 64 23.49 -31.19 30.17
N GLY A 65 24.50 -31.49 29.33
CA GLY A 65 24.74 -32.90 28.99
C GLY A 65 24.69 -33.33 27.52
N ASN A 66 25.77 -33.04 26.80
CA ASN A 66 26.60 -34.04 26.10
C ASN A 66 26.18 -34.69 24.76
N THR A 67 27.23 -34.81 23.95
CA THR A 67 27.59 -35.85 22.96
C THR A 67 26.92 -35.94 21.60
N ALA A 68 27.80 -35.76 20.61
CA ALA A 68 27.71 -36.16 19.22
C ALA A 68 27.67 -37.68 19.03
N ALA A 69 27.03 -38.13 17.95
CA ALA A 69 27.47 -39.27 17.13
C ALA A 69 26.62 -39.37 15.85
N GLY A 70 27.25 -39.77 14.74
CA GLY A 70 26.55 -40.51 13.68
C GLY A 70 26.63 -39.88 12.29
N ASN A 71 27.53 -40.39 11.48
CA ASN A 71 27.92 -39.96 10.14
C ASN A 71 27.22 -40.80 9.04
N THR A 72 27.50 -40.45 7.77
CA THR A 72 27.30 -41.18 6.49
C THR A 72 26.04 -40.84 5.67
N ALA A 73 26.05 -40.71 4.34
CA ALA A 73 27.07 -40.55 3.29
C ALA A 73 26.36 -40.31 1.93
N ALA A 74 27.13 -39.83 0.93
CA ALA A 74 26.87 -39.80 -0.53
C ALA A 74 25.88 -38.72 -1.04
N GLY A 75 26.15 -37.89 -2.05
CA GLY A 75 27.19 -37.89 -3.09
C GLY A 75 26.52 -37.93 -4.47
N ASN A 76 26.40 -36.78 -5.15
CA ASN A 76 26.69 -36.66 -6.60
C ASN A 76 26.63 -35.20 -7.12
N ALA A 77 27.46 -34.99 -8.15
CA ALA A 77 28.05 -33.75 -8.62
C ALA A 77 27.14 -32.77 -9.38
N ALA A 78 27.53 -31.48 -9.35
CA ALA A 78 27.17 -30.47 -10.36
C ALA A 78 28.46 -29.99 -11.06
N PRO A 79 28.43 -29.69 -12.38
CA PRO A 79 29.64 -29.46 -13.16
C PRO A 79 30.23 -28.05 -12.94
N ALA A 80 31.55 -28.01 -12.91
CA ALA A 80 32.36 -26.80 -12.79
C ALA A 80 32.43 -26.04 -14.13
N ALA A 81 32.11 -24.75 -14.10
CA ALA A 81 32.52 -23.79 -15.12
C ALA A 81 33.39 -22.72 -14.43
N SER A 82 34.66 -22.66 -14.83
CA SER A 82 35.65 -21.69 -14.33
C SER A 82 35.28 -20.27 -14.77
N PRO A 83 35.26 -19.26 -13.88
CA PRO A 83 35.08 -17.87 -14.30
C PRO A 83 36.42 -17.30 -14.80
N THR A 84 36.41 -16.78 -16.03
CA THR A 84 37.45 -15.89 -16.56
C THR A 84 37.48 -14.58 -15.77
N PRO A 85 38.65 -13.98 -15.46
CA PRO A 85 38.71 -12.75 -14.67
C PRO A 85 38.20 -11.55 -15.47
N TYR A 86 37.21 -10.85 -14.92
CA TYR A 86 36.76 -9.55 -15.41
C TYR A 86 37.73 -8.47 -14.91
N THR A 87 38.39 -7.74 -15.81
CA THR A 87 39.33 -6.67 -15.46
C THR A 87 38.60 -5.36 -15.16
N ALA A 88 38.55 -5.00 -13.88
CA ALA A 88 37.86 -3.82 -13.33
C ALA A 88 38.61 -2.49 -13.54
N ALA A 89 39.03 -2.17 -14.77
CA ALA A 89 39.77 -0.94 -15.07
C ALA A 89 38.92 0.19 -15.69
N GLY A 90 37.67 -0.08 -16.10
CA GLY A 90 36.82 0.89 -16.81
C GLY A 90 35.79 1.66 -15.96
N ASP A 91 35.40 1.13 -14.80
CA ASP A 91 34.16 1.58 -14.13
C ASP A 91 34.33 2.80 -13.20
N ALA A 92 35.55 3.08 -12.73
CA ALA A 92 35.80 4.23 -11.86
C ALA A 92 35.58 5.58 -12.57
N ALA A 93 35.90 5.65 -13.86
CA ALA A 93 35.67 6.84 -14.68
C ALA A 93 34.17 7.03 -15.02
N ALA A 94 33.44 5.94 -15.24
CA ALA A 94 32.00 5.97 -15.53
C ALA A 94 31.18 6.40 -14.30
N ALA A 95 31.56 5.96 -13.10
CA ALA A 95 30.92 6.39 -11.85
C ALA A 95 31.13 7.89 -11.57
N GLY A 96 32.32 8.43 -11.86
CA GLY A 96 32.62 9.87 -11.76
C GLY A 96 31.87 10.73 -12.78
N ASN A 97 31.63 10.20 -13.98
CA ASN A 97 30.86 10.90 -15.01
C ASN A 97 29.35 10.86 -14.74
N ALA A 98 28.85 9.78 -14.13
CA ALA A 98 27.44 9.67 -13.73
C ALA A 98 27.07 10.62 -12.57
N THR A 99 27.97 10.82 -11.60
CA THR A 99 27.77 11.80 -10.51
C THR A 99 27.83 13.24 -11.02
N ALA A 100 28.72 13.55 -11.95
CA ALA A 100 28.79 14.85 -12.61
C ALA A 100 27.55 15.13 -13.48
N ALA A 101 27.07 14.13 -14.24
CA ALA A 101 25.84 14.24 -15.04
C ALA A 101 24.58 14.40 -14.17
N ALA A 102 24.51 13.72 -13.01
CA ALA A 102 23.43 13.89 -12.05
C ALA A 102 23.44 15.28 -11.40
N ALA A 103 24.61 15.83 -11.09
CA ALA A 103 24.76 17.20 -10.59
C ALA A 103 24.40 18.24 -11.66
N ALA A 104 24.76 18.01 -12.92
CA ALA A 104 24.40 18.89 -14.06
C ALA A 104 22.91 18.84 -14.39
N ALA A 105 22.26 17.67 -14.28
CA ALA A 105 20.81 17.53 -14.45
C ALA A 105 20.00 18.22 -13.34
N ALA A 106 20.58 18.44 -12.16
CA ALA A 106 19.97 19.25 -11.11
C ALA A 106 19.98 20.76 -11.42
N GLY A 107 20.91 21.22 -12.28
CA GLY A 107 21.11 22.64 -12.61
C GLY A 107 20.23 23.20 -13.74
N ASN A 108 19.63 22.34 -14.57
CA ASN A 108 18.74 22.74 -15.68
C ASN A 108 17.33 22.16 -15.46
N THR A 109 16.56 22.82 -14.60
CA THR A 109 15.13 22.54 -14.43
C THR A 109 14.31 23.70 -15.01
N PRO A 110 13.51 23.49 -16.07
CA PRO A 110 12.26 24.23 -16.19
C PRO A 110 11.49 23.96 -14.90
N ALA A 111 10.98 25.01 -14.25
CA ALA A 111 10.25 24.91 -12.99
C ALA A 111 9.27 23.74 -13.03
N ALA A 112 9.59 22.66 -12.30
CA ALA A 112 8.71 21.53 -12.13
C ALA A 112 7.44 22.08 -11.48
N ALA A 113 6.35 22.14 -12.25
CA ALA A 113 5.04 22.44 -11.70
C ALA A 113 4.83 21.46 -10.53
N ALA A 114 4.71 22.01 -9.33
CA ALA A 114 4.62 21.25 -8.09
C ALA A 114 3.48 20.24 -8.20
N VAL A 115 3.82 18.95 -8.32
CA VAL A 115 2.83 17.86 -8.30
C VAL A 115 2.28 17.66 -6.88
N PHE A 116 2.93 18.25 -5.86
CA PHE A 116 2.47 18.27 -4.47
C PHE A 116 2.69 19.66 -3.83
N PRO A 117 1.97 20.73 -4.24
CA PRO A 117 2.09 22.03 -3.58
C PRO A 117 1.57 21.93 -2.14
N GLY A 118 2.41 22.27 -1.15
CA GLY A 118 1.98 22.43 0.25
C GLY A 118 2.24 21.26 1.20
N TYR A 119 2.92 20.19 0.78
CA TYR A 119 3.26 19.08 1.67
C TYR A 119 4.61 19.27 2.37
N PRO A 120 4.71 19.09 3.70
CA PRO A 120 5.98 19.19 4.40
C PRO A 120 6.89 18.02 4.00
N THR A 121 8.06 18.34 3.46
CA THR A 121 9.13 17.39 3.14
C THR A 121 9.95 16.97 4.37
N SER A 122 9.60 17.46 5.56
CA SER A 122 10.32 17.22 6.81
C SER A 122 9.40 16.76 7.94
N GLY A 123 9.63 15.52 8.40
CA GLY A 123 9.58 15.11 9.82
C GLY A 123 8.28 15.15 10.62
N GLY A 124 7.14 15.54 10.06
CA GLY A 124 5.88 15.67 10.79
C GLY A 124 4.90 14.49 10.63
N LEU A 125 4.18 14.16 11.71
CA LEU A 125 2.88 13.46 11.61
C LEU A 125 1.99 14.21 10.61
N LEU A 126 1.06 13.49 9.96
CA LEU A 126 0.02 14.02 9.05
C LEU A 126 -0.30 15.49 9.38
N LEU A 127 0.05 16.43 8.49
CA LEU A 127 -0.09 17.88 8.69
C LEU A 127 0.08 18.30 10.17
N PRO A 128 1.27 18.76 10.63
CA PRO A 128 1.59 18.94 12.05
C PRO A 128 0.48 19.53 12.94
N GLN A 129 -0.36 20.41 12.41
CA GLN A 129 -1.58 20.94 13.03
C GLN A 129 -2.61 19.90 13.52
N LEU A 130 -2.75 18.73 12.87
CA LEU A 130 -3.71 17.67 13.23
C LEU A 130 -3.13 16.62 14.18
N GLN A 131 -1.86 16.76 14.57
CA GLN A 131 -1.21 15.86 15.52
C GLN A 131 -2.03 15.66 16.82
N PRO A 132 -2.63 16.69 17.45
CA PRO A 132 -3.43 16.49 18.67
C PRO A 132 -4.64 15.57 18.46
N LEU A 133 -5.35 15.71 17.33
CA LEU A 133 -6.47 14.85 16.98
C LEU A 133 -5.99 13.40 16.76
N LEU A 134 -4.92 13.23 15.98
CA LEU A 134 -4.38 11.91 15.69
C LEU A 134 -3.93 11.19 16.97
N LEU A 135 -3.24 11.89 17.88
CA LEU A 135 -2.83 11.34 19.17
C LEU A 135 -4.04 10.92 20.00
N ALA A 136 -5.07 11.77 20.11
CA ALA A 136 -6.28 11.44 20.84
C ALA A 136 -6.95 10.17 20.30
N VAL A 137 -7.06 10.03 18.97
CA VAL A 137 -7.64 8.83 18.33
C VAL A 137 -6.81 7.57 18.60
N GLN A 138 -5.48 7.68 18.52
CA GLN A 138 -4.57 6.57 18.80
C GLN A 138 -4.64 6.14 20.27
N GLU A 139 -4.48 7.07 21.21
CA GLU A 139 -4.46 6.82 22.66
C GLU A 139 -5.80 6.35 23.21
N ALA A 140 -6.92 6.79 22.62
CA ALA A 140 -8.26 6.30 22.97
C ALA A 140 -8.55 4.89 22.43
N HIS A 141 -7.62 4.29 21.67
CA HIS A 141 -7.79 3.00 21.01
C HIS A 141 -9.12 2.89 20.24
N LEU A 142 -9.50 3.92 19.48
CA LEU A 142 -10.75 3.87 18.70
C LEU A 142 -10.73 2.74 17.66
N TYR A 143 -9.54 2.44 17.14
CA TYR A 143 -9.32 1.34 16.19
C TYR A 143 -8.29 0.35 16.74
N ASN A 144 -8.49 -0.93 16.44
CA ASN A 144 -7.54 -2.00 16.80
C ASN A 144 -6.18 -1.83 16.14
N ASP A 145 -6.14 -1.17 14.99
CA ASP A 145 -4.95 -0.95 14.20
C ASP A 145 -4.63 0.55 14.08
N SER A 146 -3.37 0.90 14.40
CA SER A 146 -2.87 2.26 14.35
C SER A 146 -2.89 2.87 12.94
N LYS A 147 -2.79 2.06 11.88
CA LYS A 147 -2.85 2.57 10.48
C LYS A 147 -4.23 3.11 10.12
N THR A 148 -5.31 2.56 10.70
CA THR A 148 -6.67 3.00 10.40
C THR A 148 -6.85 4.49 10.69
N ALA A 149 -6.31 4.99 11.80
CA ALA A 149 -6.43 6.39 12.19
C ALA A 149 -5.74 7.37 11.22
N VAL A 150 -4.62 6.96 10.62
CA VAL A 150 -3.86 7.80 9.67
C VAL A 150 -4.34 7.70 8.23
N ASP A 151 -5.22 6.74 7.95
CA ASP A 151 -5.85 6.55 6.64
C ASP A 151 -7.24 7.20 6.55
N LEU A 152 -7.78 7.72 7.66
CA LEU A 152 -9.03 8.49 7.66
C LEU A 152 -8.90 9.73 6.77
N VAL A 153 -10.02 10.13 6.17
CA VAL A 153 -10.09 11.25 5.23
C VAL A 153 -10.83 12.41 5.89
N LEU A 154 -10.32 13.63 5.78
CA LEU A 154 -11.01 14.79 6.33
C LEU A 154 -12.20 15.16 5.44
N LYS A 155 -13.38 15.38 6.02
CA LYS A 155 -14.53 15.92 5.27
C LYS A 155 -14.36 17.40 4.95
N ASN A 156 -13.70 18.14 5.84
CA ASN A 156 -13.47 19.59 5.76
C ASN A 156 -11.99 19.92 5.71
N SER A 157 -11.64 21.21 5.65
CA SER A 157 -10.24 21.62 5.69
C SER A 157 -9.58 21.19 7.02
N PRO A 158 -8.26 21.02 7.04
CA PRO A 158 -7.53 20.75 8.28
C PRO A 158 -7.75 21.80 9.37
N ALA A 159 -7.88 23.07 8.99
CA ALA A 159 -8.12 24.16 9.92
C ALA A 159 -9.50 24.05 10.58
N ASP A 160 -10.54 23.78 9.79
CA ASP A 160 -11.91 23.61 10.30
C ASP A 160 -12.01 22.36 11.18
N THR A 161 -11.38 21.26 10.76
CA THR A 161 -11.34 20.01 11.53
C THR A 161 -10.63 20.22 12.87
N LEU A 162 -9.51 20.94 12.89
CA LEU A 162 -8.78 21.26 14.11
C LEU A 162 -9.61 22.17 15.02
N ALA A 163 -10.26 23.19 14.48
CA ALA A 163 -11.13 24.09 15.25
C ALA A 163 -12.29 23.32 15.91
N ALA A 164 -12.93 22.41 15.17
CA ALA A 164 -13.98 21.54 15.70
C ALA A 164 -13.43 20.62 16.81
N PHE A 165 -12.23 20.05 16.64
CA PHE A 165 -11.60 19.22 17.66
C PHE A 165 -11.25 20.01 18.93
N GLN A 166 -10.78 21.25 18.79
CA GLN A 166 -10.49 22.13 19.93
C GLN A 166 -11.77 22.47 20.71
N GLN A 167 -12.90 22.67 20.04
CA GLN A 167 -14.20 22.87 20.69
C GLN A 167 -14.63 21.63 21.48
N LEU A 168 -14.46 20.42 20.91
CA LEU A 168 -14.71 19.16 21.62
C LEU A 168 -13.84 19.06 22.88
N ALA A 169 -12.53 19.33 22.75
CA ALA A 169 -11.59 19.26 23.86
C ALA A 169 -11.93 20.25 24.98
N ALA A 170 -12.32 21.49 24.64
CA ALA A 170 -12.73 22.51 25.60
C ALA A 170 -14.03 22.12 26.34
N ALA A 171 -15.00 21.57 25.62
CA ALA A 171 -16.27 21.10 26.20
C ALA A 171 -16.07 19.93 27.19
N ASN A 172 -15.06 19.08 26.97
CA ASN A 172 -14.75 17.94 27.85
C ASN A 172 -13.79 18.30 29.00
N SER A 173 -13.10 19.44 28.93
CA SER A 173 -12.18 19.90 29.98
C SER A 173 -12.90 20.57 31.16
N SER A 174 -14.14 21.03 30.96
CA SER A 174 -14.94 21.74 31.97
C SER A 174 -15.74 20.81 32.90
N SER A 175 -15.71 19.49 32.67
CA SER A 175 -16.43 18.48 33.47
C SER A 175 -15.56 17.70 34.47
N ASN A 176 -14.23 17.91 34.52
CA ASN A 176 -13.32 17.19 35.42
C ASN A 176 -12.53 18.14 36.33
N SER A 177 -13.09 18.45 37.51
CA SER A 177 -12.44 19.24 38.58
C SER A 177 -11.42 18.43 39.41
N SER A 178 -10.79 17.39 38.86
CA SER A 178 -9.90 16.52 39.62
C SER A 178 -8.75 15.99 38.76
N GLY A 179 -7.68 16.78 38.65
CA GLY A 179 -6.26 16.36 38.64
C GLY A 179 -5.72 15.24 37.73
N SER A 180 -6.51 14.56 36.91
CA SER A 180 -6.04 13.54 35.96
C SER A 180 -6.02 14.09 34.54
N ASN A 181 -4.93 13.86 33.80
CA ASN A 181 -4.74 14.23 32.39
C ASN A 181 -6.06 14.21 31.61
N SER A 182 -6.43 15.37 31.07
CA SER A 182 -7.69 15.66 30.36
C SER A 182 -7.85 14.78 29.12
N SER A 183 -8.34 13.56 29.33
CA SER A 183 -8.75 12.60 28.31
C SER A 183 -10.15 12.97 27.83
N ILE A 184 -10.31 13.25 26.52
CA ILE A 184 -11.62 13.37 25.88
C ILE A 184 -12.37 12.05 26.07
N ASP A 185 -13.68 12.09 26.36
CA ASP A 185 -14.49 10.89 26.45
C ASP A 185 -14.43 10.09 25.13
N ARG A 186 -14.25 8.77 25.23
CA ARG A 186 -14.04 7.90 24.07
C ARG A 186 -15.24 7.89 23.14
N ALA A 187 -16.47 7.92 23.68
CA ALA A 187 -17.68 7.93 22.86
C ALA A 187 -17.86 9.28 22.16
N ALA A 188 -17.59 10.38 22.85
CA ALA A 188 -17.60 11.71 22.26
C ALA A 188 -16.54 11.85 21.14
N LEU A 189 -15.34 11.30 21.34
CA LEU A 189 -14.30 11.28 20.30
C LEU A 189 -14.71 10.42 19.10
N GLN A 190 -15.34 9.25 19.33
CA GLN A 190 -15.84 8.41 18.24
C GLN A 190 -16.93 9.11 17.45
N GLN A 191 -17.84 9.82 18.11
CA GLN A 191 -18.86 10.63 17.45
C GLN A 191 -18.22 11.73 16.60
N PHE A 192 -17.26 12.45 17.16
CA PHE A 192 -16.49 13.47 16.42
C PHE A 192 -15.85 12.89 15.15
N VAL A 193 -15.19 11.73 15.26
CA VAL A 193 -14.59 11.05 14.11
C VAL A 193 -15.64 10.72 13.05
N ASN A 194 -16.79 10.16 13.45
CA ASN A 194 -17.87 9.84 12.51
C ASN A 194 -18.43 11.09 11.81
N GLU A 195 -18.47 12.22 12.51
CA GLU A 195 -18.99 13.49 11.98
C GLU A 195 -17.99 14.19 11.06
N GLN A 196 -16.70 14.22 11.40
CA GLN A 196 -15.68 15.03 10.73
C GLN A 196 -14.82 14.27 9.71
N LEU A 197 -14.77 12.93 9.81
CA LEU A 197 -13.86 12.10 9.01
C LEU A 197 -14.63 11.05 8.23
N ASP A 198 -14.22 10.82 6.99
CA ASP A 198 -14.65 9.68 6.18
C ASP A 198 -13.78 8.46 6.47
N ALA A 199 -14.35 7.28 6.21
CA ALA A 199 -13.71 6.00 6.49
C ALA A 199 -12.38 5.86 5.75
N ALA A 200 -11.44 5.16 6.39
CA ALA A 200 -10.17 4.82 5.75
C ALA A 200 -10.42 4.10 4.41
N GLY A 201 -9.71 4.52 3.36
CA GLY A 201 -9.84 3.98 2.01
C GLY A 201 -11.02 4.52 1.18
N SER A 202 -11.81 5.46 1.71
CA SER A 202 -12.82 6.21 0.94
C SER A 202 -12.21 7.09 -0.15
N ASP A 203 -10.91 7.37 -0.05
CA ASP A 203 -10.07 8.06 -1.04
C ASP A 203 -9.65 7.18 -2.23
N LEU A 204 -10.11 5.93 -2.29
CA LEU A 204 -9.83 4.96 -3.34
C LEU A 204 -11.10 4.42 -3.98
N GLN A 205 -11.02 4.23 -5.29
CA GLN A 205 -12.07 3.62 -6.11
C GLN A 205 -11.60 2.24 -6.57
N GLN A 206 -12.49 1.26 -6.53
CA GLN A 206 -12.23 -0.02 -7.19
C GLN A 206 -12.18 0.18 -8.71
N CYS A 207 -11.21 -0.44 -9.38
CA CYS A 207 -11.13 -0.40 -10.84
C CYS A 207 -11.17 -1.79 -11.46
N VAL A 208 -11.38 -1.83 -12.77
CA VAL A 208 -11.11 -2.99 -13.61
C VAL A 208 -9.89 -2.65 -14.45
N PRO A 209 -8.82 -3.47 -14.42
CA PRO A 209 -7.66 -3.23 -15.26
C PRO A 209 -8.06 -3.31 -16.75
N PRO A 210 -7.60 -2.38 -17.60
CA PRO A 210 -8.09 -2.21 -18.98
C PRO A 210 -7.78 -3.41 -19.89
N ASP A 211 -6.69 -4.12 -19.60
CA ASP A 211 -6.15 -5.23 -20.37
C ASP A 211 -6.35 -6.59 -19.67
N TRP A 212 -7.17 -6.64 -18.62
CA TRP A 212 -7.49 -7.90 -17.93
C TRP A 212 -8.37 -8.80 -18.80
N GLN A 213 -8.01 -10.08 -18.89
CA GLN A 213 -8.76 -11.10 -19.62
C GLN A 213 -8.89 -12.35 -18.76
N GLN A 214 -10.09 -12.91 -18.65
CA GLN A 214 -10.33 -14.10 -17.82
C GLN A 214 -9.36 -15.27 -18.10
N ARG A 215 -8.93 -15.43 -19.35
CA ARG A 215 -7.88 -16.36 -19.76
C ARG A 215 -6.90 -15.67 -20.70
N PRO A 216 -5.72 -15.23 -20.21
CA PRO A 216 -4.75 -14.56 -21.07
C PRO A 216 -4.15 -15.54 -22.09
N ALA A 217 -4.01 -15.09 -23.35
CA ALA A 217 -3.66 -15.95 -24.47
C ALA A 217 -2.28 -16.63 -24.38
N ARG A 218 -1.29 -16.00 -23.73
CA ARG A 218 0.07 -16.52 -23.54
C ARG A 218 0.40 -16.81 -22.08
N PHE A 219 -0.61 -17.15 -21.28
CA PHE A 219 -0.43 -17.44 -19.87
C PHE A 219 0.26 -18.80 -19.67
N LEU A 220 1.45 -18.78 -19.05
CA LEU A 220 2.20 -19.97 -18.63
C LEU A 220 2.23 -21.08 -19.70
N PRO A 221 2.81 -20.83 -20.90
CA PRO A 221 2.60 -21.69 -22.08
C PRO A 221 3.02 -23.14 -21.88
N ASN A 222 4.09 -23.39 -21.11
CA ASN A 222 4.55 -24.74 -20.81
C ASN A 222 3.55 -25.51 -19.94
N LEU A 223 2.96 -24.86 -18.93
CA LEU A 223 1.93 -25.48 -18.09
C LEU A 223 0.63 -25.67 -18.87
N THR A 224 0.26 -24.71 -19.72
CA THR A 224 -0.89 -24.82 -20.61
C THR A 224 -0.76 -26.01 -21.56
N ALA A 225 0.41 -26.20 -22.18
CA ALA A 225 0.68 -27.34 -23.06
C ALA A 225 0.67 -28.68 -22.30
N ALA A 226 1.31 -28.75 -21.13
CA ALA A 226 1.34 -29.96 -20.31
C ALA A 226 -0.06 -30.35 -19.78
N ALA A 227 -0.85 -29.38 -19.33
CA ALA A 227 -2.23 -29.60 -18.90
C ALA A 227 -3.10 -30.13 -20.07
N ALA A 228 -2.95 -29.56 -21.27
CA ALA A 228 -3.64 -30.03 -22.48
C ALA A 228 -3.23 -31.46 -22.88
N ALA A 229 -2.00 -31.88 -22.55
CA ALA A 229 -1.51 -33.25 -22.74
C ALA A 229 -1.97 -34.23 -21.65
N GLY A 230 -2.77 -33.79 -20.67
CA GLY A 230 -3.33 -34.63 -19.62
C GLY A 230 -2.50 -34.70 -18.33
N ASP A 231 -1.49 -33.84 -18.16
CA ASP A 231 -0.75 -33.76 -16.89
C ASP A 231 -1.62 -33.12 -15.79
N ALA A 232 -1.98 -33.94 -14.79
CA ALA A 232 -2.82 -33.52 -13.67
C ALA A 232 -2.14 -32.46 -12.79
N ASN A 233 -0.83 -32.54 -12.58
CA ASN A 233 -0.09 -31.55 -11.79
C ASN A 233 -0.03 -30.22 -12.54
N ALA A 234 0.22 -30.25 -13.85
CA ALA A 234 0.19 -29.05 -14.68
C ALA A 234 -1.19 -28.39 -14.69
N THR A 235 -2.26 -29.20 -14.71
CA THR A 235 -3.65 -28.71 -14.63
C THR A 235 -3.92 -27.98 -13.32
N GLN A 236 -3.49 -28.55 -12.18
CA GLN A 236 -3.65 -27.92 -10.87
C GLN A 236 -2.86 -26.61 -10.75
N LEU A 237 -1.60 -26.61 -11.20
CA LEU A 237 -0.74 -25.42 -11.17
C LEU A 237 -1.26 -24.31 -12.10
N LEU A 238 -1.79 -24.68 -13.26
CA LEU A 238 -2.41 -23.73 -14.19
C LEU A 238 -3.66 -23.10 -13.57
N GLN A 239 -4.51 -23.90 -12.91
CA GLN A 239 -5.71 -23.39 -12.22
C GLN A 239 -5.32 -22.44 -11.08
N PHE A 240 -4.34 -22.81 -10.25
CA PHE A 240 -3.81 -21.92 -9.22
C PHE A 240 -3.30 -20.60 -9.81
N GLY A 241 -2.57 -20.65 -10.92
CA GLY A 241 -2.12 -19.45 -11.64
C GLY A 241 -3.28 -18.56 -12.12
N LEU A 242 -4.37 -19.16 -12.62
CA LEU A 242 -5.57 -18.46 -13.04
C LEU A 242 -6.33 -17.84 -11.85
N ASP A 243 -6.35 -18.52 -10.70
CA ASP A 243 -6.95 -17.99 -9.47
C ASP A 243 -6.17 -16.78 -8.97
N VAL A 244 -4.83 -16.82 -9.00
CA VAL A 244 -3.97 -15.66 -8.71
C VAL A 244 -4.20 -14.54 -9.72
N HIS A 245 -4.29 -14.86 -11.02
CA HIS A 245 -4.57 -13.87 -12.07
C HIS A 245 -5.91 -13.16 -11.87
N ALA A 246 -6.94 -13.87 -11.38
CA ALA A 246 -8.24 -13.27 -11.07
C ALA A 246 -8.15 -12.19 -9.97
N LEU A 247 -7.17 -12.28 -9.07
CA LEU A 247 -6.97 -11.30 -8.00
C LEU A 247 -6.56 -9.92 -8.53
N TRP A 248 -5.95 -9.81 -9.71
CA TRP A 248 -5.59 -8.49 -10.28
C TRP A 248 -6.82 -7.58 -10.44
N ARG A 249 -7.97 -8.15 -10.78
CA ARG A 249 -9.24 -7.41 -10.84
C ARG A 249 -9.76 -7.00 -9.46
N VAL A 250 -9.51 -7.82 -8.44
CA VAL A 250 -9.92 -7.54 -7.05
C VAL A 250 -9.02 -6.48 -6.41
N LEU A 251 -7.73 -6.47 -6.74
CA LEU A 251 -6.71 -5.62 -6.15
C LEU A 251 -6.49 -4.31 -6.91
N CYS A 252 -7.13 -4.13 -8.07
CA CYS A 252 -7.07 -2.88 -8.83
C CYS A 252 -7.70 -1.73 -8.03
N ARG A 253 -6.95 -0.65 -7.86
CA ARG A 253 -7.42 0.60 -7.25
C ARG A 253 -7.12 1.80 -8.14
N GLN A 254 -7.98 2.80 -8.07
CA GLN A 254 -7.79 4.11 -8.67
C GLN A 254 -7.89 5.15 -7.56
N VAL A 255 -6.96 6.08 -7.51
CA VAL A 255 -7.01 7.19 -6.55
C VAL A 255 -8.17 8.10 -6.92
N SER A 256 -9.01 8.47 -5.95
CA SER A 256 -10.14 9.37 -6.18
C SER A 256 -9.66 10.74 -6.67
N PRO A 257 -10.35 11.39 -7.63
CA PRO A 257 -10.01 12.74 -8.07
C PRO A 257 -9.99 13.77 -6.92
N ALA A 258 -10.77 13.53 -5.85
CA ALA A 258 -10.79 14.38 -4.66
C ALA A 258 -9.39 14.52 -4.02
N VAL A 259 -8.54 13.48 -4.11
CA VAL A 259 -7.18 13.49 -3.57
C VAL A 259 -6.30 14.53 -4.27
N ALA A 260 -6.47 14.72 -5.57
CA ALA A 260 -5.76 15.75 -6.32
C ALA A 260 -6.38 17.15 -6.15
N GLN A 261 -7.70 17.22 -5.91
CA GLN A 261 -8.43 18.49 -5.74
C GLN A 261 -8.27 19.10 -4.34
N HIS A 262 -8.20 18.25 -3.32
CA HIS A 262 -8.10 18.62 -1.91
C HIS A 262 -6.99 17.85 -1.19
N PRO A 263 -5.73 17.92 -1.68
CA PRO A 263 -4.59 17.17 -1.16
C PRO A 263 -4.42 17.25 0.36
N GLU A 264 -4.78 18.38 0.96
CA GLU A 264 -4.70 18.64 2.39
C GLU A 264 -5.64 17.77 3.25
N ARG A 265 -6.64 17.12 2.65
CA ARG A 265 -7.63 16.28 3.36
C ARG A 265 -7.26 14.80 3.39
N HIS A 266 -6.20 14.42 2.67
CA HIS A 266 -5.85 13.03 2.44
C HIS A 266 -4.42 12.74 2.88
N SER A 267 -4.23 11.56 3.46
CA SER A 267 -2.89 11.01 3.60
C SER A 267 -2.41 10.31 2.33
N LEU A 268 -3.32 9.90 1.43
CA LEU A 268 -2.98 9.27 0.15
C LEU A 268 -2.38 10.30 -0.81
N LEU A 269 -1.34 9.91 -1.56
CA LEU A 269 -0.78 10.73 -2.63
C LEU A 269 -1.62 10.58 -3.91
N PRO A 270 -1.91 11.66 -4.64
CA PRO A 270 -2.52 11.54 -5.96
C PRO A 270 -1.61 10.76 -6.91
N LEU A 271 -2.21 9.83 -7.67
CA LEU A 271 -1.53 9.01 -8.67
C LEU A 271 -2.23 9.16 -10.03
N PRO A 272 -1.49 9.33 -11.13
CA PRO A 272 -2.08 9.55 -12.46
C PRO A 272 -2.75 8.32 -13.06
N ASN A 273 -2.32 7.12 -12.68
CA ASN A 273 -2.83 5.86 -13.23
C ASN A 273 -3.47 4.99 -12.15
N ARG A 274 -4.25 4.01 -12.61
CA ARG A 274 -4.67 2.86 -11.78
C ARG A 274 -3.44 2.12 -11.26
N THR A 275 -3.61 1.47 -10.11
CA THR A 275 -2.58 0.68 -9.45
C THR A 275 -3.15 -0.66 -9.00
N VAL A 276 -2.27 -1.55 -8.58
CA VAL A 276 -2.60 -2.82 -7.94
C VAL A 276 -1.96 -2.80 -6.56
N VAL A 277 -2.79 -2.96 -5.53
CA VAL A 277 -2.34 -2.90 -4.13
C VAL A 277 -2.08 -4.31 -3.57
N PRO A 278 -1.27 -4.48 -2.51
CA PRO A 278 -1.05 -5.78 -1.91
C PRO A 278 -2.33 -6.42 -1.35
N GLY A 279 -3.24 -5.61 -0.77
CA GLY A 279 -4.56 -6.03 -0.31
C GLY A 279 -4.90 -5.66 1.13
N ASP A 280 -6.19 -5.74 1.44
CA ASP A 280 -6.77 -5.53 2.78
C ASP A 280 -6.41 -4.16 3.41
N ARG A 281 -5.59 -4.15 4.47
CA ARG A 281 -5.10 -2.93 5.14
C ARG A 281 -4.09 -2.14 4.31
N PHE A 282 -3.46 -2.77 3.33
CA PHE A 282 -2.47 -2.17 2.44
C PHE A 282 -3.19 -1.66 1.19
N ARG A 283 -3.62 -0.40 1.27
CA ARG A 283 -4.55 0.21 0.31
C ARG A 283 -3.88 1.17 -0.66
N GLU A 284 -2.58 1.36 -0.51
CA GLU A 284 -1.75 2.22 -1.34
C GLU A 284 -0.77 1.39 -2.18
N THR A 285 -0.23 2.01 -3.24
CA THR A 285 0.90 1.45 -3.97
C THR A 285 2.10 1.36 -3.03
N TYR A 286 2.71 0.17 -2.92
CA TYR A 286 3.98 -0.05 -2.22
C TYR A 286 5.11 -0.27 -3.23
N TYR A 287 6.29 0.26 -2.95
CA TYR A 287 7.35 0.33 -3.95
C TYR A 287 7.94 -1.05 -4.32
N TRP A 288 8.52 -1.79 -3.38
CA TRP A 288 9.18 -3.06 -3.76
C TRP A 288 8.17 -4.17 -4.12
N ASP A 289 6.98 -4.18 -3.50
CA ASP A 289 5.87 -5.10 -3.82
C ASP A 289 5.48 -4.96 -5.30
N SER A 290 5.50 -3.72 -5.80
CA SER A 290 5.20 -3.40 -7.18
C SER A 290 6.09 -4.13 -8.19
N TYR A 291 7.31 -4.52 -7.84
CA TYR A 291 8.18 -5.29 -8.75
C TYR A 291 7.56 -6.66 -9.04
N TRP A 292 7.15 -7.36 -7.99
CA TRP A 292 6.53 -8.69 -8.09
C TRP A 292 5.17 -8.62 -8.76
N VAL A 293 4.41 -7.56 -8.47
CA VAL A 293 3.14 -7.27 -9.14
C VAL A 293 3.35 -7.03 -10.64
N VAL A 294 4.29 -6.16 -11.03
CA VAL A 294 4.64 -5.92 -12.44
C VAL A 294 5.02 -7.21 -13.14
N ARG A 295 5.88 -8.03 -12.54
CA ARG A 295 6.25 -9.35 -13.09
C ARG A 295 5.02 -10.25 -13.31
N GLY A 296 4.11 -10.31 -12.33
CA GLY A 296 2.87 -11.09 -12.43
C GLY A 296 1.90 -10.56 -13.49
N LEU A 297 1.78 -9.23 -13.62
CA LEU A 297 0.98 -8.56 -14.65
C LEU A 297 1.52 -8.87 -16.05
N LEU A 298 2.84 -8.82 -16.25
CA LEU A 298 3.46 -9.14 -17.53
C LEU A 298 3.23 -10.61 -17.93
N VAL A 299 3.36 -11.56 -16.99
CA VAL A 299 3.00 -12.97 -17.22
C VAL A 299 1.52 -13.12 -17.56
N SER A 300 0.67 -12.28 -16.98
CA SER A 300 -0.77 -12.20 -17.25
C SER A 300 -1.13 -11.50 -18.57
N GLY A 301 -0.13 -11.05 -19.35
CA GLY A 301 -0.36 -10.28 -20.58
C GLY A 301 -0.90 -8.86 -20.34
N MET A 302 -0.81 -8.35 -19.11
CA MET A 302 -1.37 -7.08 -18.66
C MET A 302 -0.31 -5.95 -18.69
N THR A 303 0.26 -5.72 -19.86
CA THR A 303 1.35 -4.75 -20.06
C THR A 303 0.92 -3.30 -19.86
N GLU A 304 -0.32 -2.93 -20.20
CA GLU A 304 -0.85 -1.58 -19.98
C GLU A 304 -1.01 -1.29 -18.49
N THR A 305 -1.55 -2.26 -17.74
CA THR A 305 -1.66 -2.15 -16.28
C THR A 305 -0.28 -2.07 -15.62
N ALA A 306 0.68 -2.86 -16.07
CA ALA A 306 2.07 -2.80 -15.59
C ALA A 306 2.70 -1.43 -15.89
N ALA A 307 2.48 -0.88 -17.09
CA ALA A 307 2.96 0.45 -17.47
C ALA A 307 2.36 1.57 -16.61
N GLY A 308 1.06 1.50 -16.32
CA GLY A 308 0.39 2.46 -15.43
C GLY A 308 0.99 2.45 -14.02
N LEU A 309 1.26 1.26 -13.47
CA LEU A 309 1.87 1.11 -12.15
C LEU A 309 3.32 1.65 -12.12
N VAL A 310 4.14 1.35 -13.13
CA VAL A 310 5.50 1.93 -13.25
C VAL A 310 5.43 3.44 -13.43
N GLY A 311 4.47 3.93 -14.22
CA GLY A 311 4.20 5.36 -14.40
C GLY A 311 3.87 6.08 -13.08
N ASN A 312 3.11 5.44 -12.19
CA ASN A 312 2.84 5.96 -10.85
C ASN A 312 4.11 6.10 -10.00
N LEU A 313 5.00 5.08 -10.02
CA LEU A 313 6.28 5.13 -9.30
C LEU A 313 7.20 6.22 -9.84
N LEU A 314 7.28 6.38 -11.18
CA LEU A 314 8.03 7.44 -11.83
C LEU A 314 7.49 8.83 -11.46
N SER A 315 6.17 9.00 -11.40
CA SER A 315 5.54 10.26 -10.97
C SER A 315 5.83 10.59 -9.50
N MET A 316 5.84 9.60 -8.60
CA MET A 316 6.25 9.83 -7.21
C MET A 316 7.73 10.21 -7.12
N LEU A 317 8.60 9.52 -7.86
CA LEU A 317 10.03 9.84 -7.93
C LEU A 317 10.28 11.26 -8.47
N GLU A 318 9.54 11.66 -9.50
CA GLU A 318 9.62 13.00 -10.09
C GLU A 318 9.23 14.09 -9.09
N ALA A 319 8.20 13.84 -8.28
CA ALA A 319 7.63 14.83 -7.38
C ALA A 319 8.29 14.87 -5.99
N VAL A 320 8.79 13.75 -5.48
CA VAL A 320 9.37 13.60 -4.13
C VAL A 320 10.91 13.53 -4.18
N GLY A 321 11.50 13.22 -5.33
CA GLY A 321 12.94 13.02 -5.51
C GLY A 321 13.43 11.60 -5.15
N HIS A 322 12.55 10.74 -4.64
CA HIS A 322 12.74 9.30 -4.49
C HIS A 322 11.38 8.60 -4.52
N VAL A 323 11.33 7.29 -4.74
CA VAL A 323 10.07 6.54 -4.59
C VAL A 323 9.82 6.31 -3.08
N PRO A 324 8.72 6.79 -2.48
CA PRO A 324 8.43 6.54 -1.07
C PRO A 324 8.07 5.05 -0.84
N ASN A 325 8.11 4.61 0.42
CA ASN A 325 7.75 3.24 0.82
C ASN A 325 6.36 2.83 0.28
N GLY A 326 5.38 3.72 0.42
CA GLY A 326 4.12 3.63 -0.28
C GLY A 326 3.53 5.01 -0.57
N ALA A 327 2.43 5.05 -1.32
CA ALA A 327 1.82 6.29 -1.79
C ALA A 327 1.03 7.04 -0.70
N ARG A 328 1.61 7.26 0.48
CA ARG A 328 1.03 8.03 1.59
C ARG A 328 2.02 9.07 2.12
N ILE A 329 1.52 10.20 2.63
CA ILE A 329 2.36 11.32 3.08
C ILE A 329 3.28 10.93 4.25
N TYR A 330 2.82 10.05 5.15
CA TYR A 330 3.63 9.55 6.25
C TYR A 330 4.74 8.57 5.82
N TYR A 331 4.85 8.26 4.53
CA TYR A 331 5.95 7.51 3.92
C TYR A 331 6.98 8.39 3.20
N LEU A 332 6.76 9.70 3.03
CA LEU A 332 7.62 10.58 2.22
C LEU A 332 9.06 10.73 2.74
N ASN A 333 9.34 10.30 3.97
CA ASN A 333 10.66 10.34 4.58
C ASN A 333 11.48 9.05 4.42
N ARG A 334 10.92 8.02 3.77
CA ARG A 334 11.58 6.72 3.59
C ARG A 334 11.14 6.04 2.29
N SER A 335 12.08 5.38 1.62
CA SER A 335 11.81 4.51 0.45
C SER A 335 11.58 3.04 0.84
N GLN A 336 11.80 2.13 -0.10
CA GLN A 336 11.85 0.67 0.01
C GLN A 336 12.96 0.14 -0.92
N PRO A 337 13.29 -1.16 -0.92
CA PRO A 337 14.32 -1.71 -1.82
C PRO A 337 14.16 -1.24 -3.29
N PRO A 338 15.19 -0.60 -3.88
CA PRO A 338 15.04 0.11 -5.15
C PRO A 338 15.02 -0.84 -6.34
N LEU A 339 13.82 -1.09 -6.88
CA LEU A 339 13.58 -2.01 -8.00
C LEU A 339 13.01 -1.32 -9.24
N LEU A 340 12.86 0.02 -9.26
CA LEU A 340 12.23 0.74 -10.37
C LEU A 340 12.99 0.57 -11.69
N SER A 341 14.33 0.58 -11.66
CA SER A 341 15.13 0.34 -12.87
C SER A 341 14.89 -1.04 -13.48
N ALA A 342 14.72 -2.06 -12.63
CA ALA A 342 14.36 -3.41 -13.06
C ALA A 342 12.94 -3.45 -13.63
N MET A 343 11.97 -2.80 -12.99
CA MET A 343 10.59 -2.71 -13.50
C MET A 343 10.53 -2.04 -14.89
N VAL A 344 11.25 -0.93 -15.07
CA VAL A 344 11.34 -0.21 -16.36
C VAL A 344 11.95 -1.12 -17.44
N ARG A 345 13.01 -1.87 -17.10
CA ARG A 345 13.64 -2.82 -18.02
C ARG A 345 12.68 -3.94 -18.43
N GLU A 346 12.03 -4.59 -17.46
CA GLU A 346 11.08 -5.68 -17.72
C GLU A 346 9.91 -5.21 -18.60
N LEU A 347 9.40 -4.01 -18.34
CA LEU A 347 8.34 -3.41 -19.15
C LEU A 347 8.80 -3.13 -20.59
N TYR A 348 10.00 -2.58 -20.75
CA TYR A 348 10.59 -2.31 -22.06
C TYR A 348 10.81 -3.59 -22.87
N GLU A 349 11.32 -4.65 -22.22
CA GLU A 349 11.56 -5.96 -22.87
C GLU A 349 10.27 -6.72 -23.19
N ALA A 350 9.18 -6.50 -22.45
CA ALA A 350 7.89 -7.15 -22.69
C ALA A 350 7.05 -6.51 -23.80
N ALA A 351 7.34 -5.26 -24.19
CA ALA A 351 6.59 -4.54 -25.20
C ALA A 351 7.04 -4.92 -26.63
N PRO A 352 6.16 -5.41 -27.51
CA PRO A 352 6.50 -5.79 -28.89
C PRO A 352 7.03 -4.62 -29.75
N GLN A 353 6.63 -3.39 -29.40
CA GLN A 353 7.16 -2.14 -29.93
C GLN A 353 7.50 -1.23 -28.76
N ALA A 354 8.65 -1.50 -28.14
CA ALA A 354 9.09 -0.76 -26.97
C ALA A 354 9.19 0.73 -27.31
N ASP A 355 8.31 1.53 -26.73
CA ASP A 355 8.27 2.98 -26.94
C ASP A 355 9.53 3.61 -26.30
N PRO A 356 10.43 4.22 -27.10
CA PRO A 356 11.60 4.89 -26.57
C PRO A 356 11.27 5.98 -25.55
N SER A 357 10.05 6.54 -25.60
CA SER A 357 9.59 7.58 -24.68
C SER A 357 9.63 7.14 -23.20
N LEU A 358 9.42 5.84 -22.93
CA LEU A 358 9.53 5.28 -21.58
C LEU A 358 10.94 5.48 -21.04
N LEU A 359 11.96 5.12 -21.81
CA LEU A 359 13.36 5.25 -21.41
C LEU A 359 13.78 6.72 -21.34
N SER A 360 13.33 7.55 -22.28
CA SER A 360 13.58 8.99 -22.26
C SER A 360 13.05 9.66 -21.00
N ARG A 361 11.88 9.24 -20.50
CA ARG A 361 11.32 9.72 -19.24
C ARG A 361 12.02 9.08 -18.03
N ALA A 362 12.24 7.78 -18.05
CA ALA A 362 12.68 7.02 -16.89
C ALA A 362 14.16 7.25 -16.54
N LEU A 363 15.07 7.29 -17.53
CA LEU A 363 16.50 7.33 -17.27
C LEU A 363 16.93 8.53 -16.41
N PRO A 364 16.51 9.79 -16.71
CA PRO A 364 16.84 10.92 -15.86
C PRO A 364 16.32 10.77 -14.43
N LEU A 365 15.13 10.19 -14.25
CA LEU A 365 14.53 9.95 -12.93
C LEU A 365 15.29 8.86 -12.17
N LEU A 366 15.63 7.75 -12.82
CA LEU A 366 16.42 6.66 -12.23
C LEU A 366 17.81 7.12 -11.78
N LEU A 367 18.45 8.04 -12.52
CA LEU A 367 19.70 8.67 -12.09
C LEU A 367 19.51 9.53 -10.83
N ARG A 368 18.38 10.24 -10.70
CA ARG A 368 18.03 10.95 -9.45
C ARG A 368 17.80 9.98 -8.29
N GLU A 369 17.09 8.88 -8.52
CA GLU A 369 16.89 7.86 -7.49
C GLU A 369 18.21 7.22 -7.06
N HIS A 370 19.09 6.90 -8.01
CA HIS A 370 20.43 6.42 -7.72
C HIS A 370 21.20 7.43 -6.84
N ALA A 371 21.17 8.71 -7.20
CA ALA A 371 21.78 9.77 -6.40
C ALA A 371 21.17 9.86 -4.99
N TYR A 372 19.86 9.67 -4.82
CA TYR A 372 19.24 9.55 -3.50
C TYR A 372 19.92 8.45 -2.69
N TRP A 373 20.12 7.24 -3.23
CA TRP A 373 20.75 6.13 -2.51
C TRP A 373 22.25 6.31 -2.27
N THR A 374 22.96 6.94 -3.20
CA THR A 374 24.42 7.12 -3.14
C THR A 374 24.86 8.47 -2.59
N THR A 375 24.03 9.11 -1.76
CA THR A 375 24.37 10.33 -1.03
C THR A 375 24.21 10.14 0.47
N ALA A 376 25.00 10.86 1.27
CA ALA A 376 24.86 10.86 2.73
C ALA A 376 23.44 11.33 3.12
N PRO A 377 22.82 10.77 4.19
CA PRO A 377 23.37 9.81 5.16
C PRO A 377 23.21 8.31 4.77
N LYS A 378 22.71 8.02 3.57
CA LYS A 378 22.50 6.65 3.06
C LYS A 378 23.80 6.05 2.52
N GLN A 379 24.62 6.83 1.83
CA GLN A 379 25.98 6.42 1.53
C GLN A 379 26.84 6.47 2.80
N VAL A 380 27.57 5.38 3.03
CA VAL A 380 28.53 5.23 4.13
C VAL A 380 29.85 4.69 3.61
N THR A 381 30.92 5.17 4.20
CA THR A 381 32.28 4.69 3.93
C THR A 381 32.66 3.69 5.02
N ILE A 382 33.05 2.48 4.62
CA ILE A 382 33.46 1.40 5.53
C ILE A 382 34.89 1.01 5.21
N SER A 383 35.76 1.04 6.22
CA SER A 383 37.13 0.54 6.10
C SER A 383 37.21 -0.91 6.57
N ALA A 384 37.65 -1.80 5.69
CA ALA A 384 37.92 -3.19 6.03
C ALA A 384 39.24 -3.33 6.81
N ALA A 385 39.43 -4.46 7.48
CA ALA A 385 40.61 -4.73 8.32
C ALA A 385 41.95 -4.68 7.56
N ASN A 386 41.92 -4.87 6.24
CA ASN A 386 43.08 -4.76 5.34
C ASN A 386 43.37 -3.31 4.89
N GLY A 387 42.65 -2.32 5.41
CA GLY A 387 42.78 -0.90 5.04
C GLY A 387 42.01 -0.50 3.77
N THR A 388 41.40 -1.43 3.04
CA THR A 388 40.56 -1.10 1.88
C THR A 388 39.31 -0.38 2.32
N THR A 389 38.97 0.70 1.61
CA THR A 389 37.80 1.52 1.90
C THR A 389 36.72 1.29 0.85
N TYR A 390 35.48 1.06 1.29
CA TYR A 390 34.31 0.82 0.45
C TYR A 390 33.26 1.89 0.67
N ASN A 391 32.68 2.40 -0.41
CA ASN A 391 31.48 3.24 -0.36
C ASN A 391 30.27 2.37 -0.63
N LEU A 392 29.43 2.18 0.39
CA LEU A 392 28.23 1.36 0.31
C LEU A 392 27.01 2.18 0.67
N SER A 393 25.85 1.72 0.23
CA SER A 393 24.56 2.29 0.59
C SER A 393 23.94 1.48 1.72
N ARG A 394 23.33 2.16 2.69
CA ARG A 394 22.50 1.55 3.73
C ARG A 394 21.08 2.09 3.66
N TYR A 395 20.15 1.30 4.15
CA TYR A 395 18.83 1.80 4.50
C TYR A 395 18.98 2.84 5.61
N TYR A 396 18.34 4.01 5.42
CA TYR A 396 18.26 5.06 6.42
C TYR A 396 16.94 5.81 6.26
N ALA A 397 16.13 5.83 7.31
CA ALA A 397 14.96 6.71 7.40
C ALA A 397 15.29 7.92 8.27
N ASP A 398 15.04 9.13 7.77
CA ASP A 398 15.18 10.35 8.59
C ASP A 398 13.92 10.57 9.42
N TRP A 399 13.80 9.79 10.50
CA TRP A 399 12.64 9.82 11.39
C TRP A 399 13.08 9.62 12.83
N GLN A 400 12.50 10.40 13.74
CA GLN A 400 12.87 10.43 15.16
C GLN A 400 11.65 10.39 16.09
N GLN A 401 10.46 10.17 15.52
CA GLN A 401 9.19 10.12 16.22
C GLN A 401 8.55 8.74 16.04
N PRO A 402 7.57 8.32 16.85
CA PRO A 402 6.78 7.13 16.53
C PRO A 402 6.19 7.23 15.13
N ARG A 403 6.19 6.13 14.38
CA ARG A 403 5.62 6.13 13.03
C ARG A 403 4.12 6.33 13.12
N PRO A 404 3.50 7.22 12.31
CA PRO A 404 2.07 7.49 12.40
C PRO A 404 1.21 6.22 12.25
N GLU A 405 1.60 5.33 11.33
CA GLU A 405 0.87 4.09 11.03
C GLU A 405 1.09 2.96 12.05
N SER A 406 1.97 3.17 13.02
CA SER A 406 2.33 2.19 14.07
C SER A 406 2.64 2.90 15.38
N TYR A 407 1.89 3.98 15.66
CA TYR A 407 2.24 4.91 16.73
C TYR A 407 2.33 4.20 18.08
N ARG A 408 1.29 3.44 18.44
CA ARG A 408 1.19 2.77 19.73
C ARG A 408 2.25 1.69 19.89
N GLU A 409 2.48 0.94 18.82
CA GLU A 409 3.47 -0.14 18.76
C GLU A 409 4.90 0.42 18.96
N ASP A 410 5.20 1.54 18.30
CA ASP A 410 6.50 2.21 18.40
C ASP A 410 6.71 2.87 19.77
N VAL A 411 5.66 3.46 20.36
CA VAL A 411 5.68 4.00 21.74
C VAL A 411 5.95 2.88 22.74
N ALA A 412 5.21 1.77 22.66
CA ALA A 412 5.39 0.62 23.55
C ALA A 412 6.78 0.00 23.41
N THR A 413 7.29 -0.11 22.18
CA THR A 413 8.64 -0.61 21.90
C THR A 413 9.70 0.29 22.53
N ALA A 414 9.58 1.60 22.36
CA ALA A 414 10.54 2.56 22.90
C ALA A 414 10.49 2.65 24.43
N ALA A 415 9.30 2.55 25.04
CA ALA A 415 9.13 2.46 26.49
C ALA A 415 9.79 1.19 27.07
N ASN A 416 9.68 0.06 26.38
CA ASN A 416 10.28 -1.22 26.83
C ASN A 416 11.80 -1.29 26.61
N ALA A 417 12.33 -0.58 25.62
CA ALA A 417 13.74 -0.65 25.26
C ALA A 417 14.66 0.18 26.17
N THR A 418 14.12 1.08 27.01
CA THR A 418 14.91 2.16 27.60
C THR A 418 14.52 2.44 29.06
N ASN A 419 15.52 2.68 29.92
CA ASN A 419 15.34 3.34 31.23
C ASN A 419 15.56 4.88 31.13
N SER A 420 15.84 5.42 29.93
CA SER A 420 16.13 6.85 29.70
C SER A 420 15.55 7.39 28.39
N SER A 421 14.97 8.59 28.45
CA SER A 421 14.29 9.27 27.33
C SER A 421 15.21 9.67 26.16
N SER A 422 16.54 9.71 26.36
CA SER A 422 17.51 10.12 25.34
C SER A 422 17.71 9.13 24.19
N SER A 423 17.21 7.89 24.32
CA SER A 423 17.37 6.81 23.34
C SER A 423 16.15 6.63 22.42
N TRP A 424 15.06 7.35 22.69
CA TRP A 424 13.82 7.33 21.89
C TRP A 424 14.06 7.63 20.40
N PRO A 425 14.73 8.75 20.02
CA PRO A 425 14.98 9.06 18.62
C PRO A 425 15.73 7.98 17.85
N VAL A 426 16.62 7.25 18.54
CA VAL A 426 17.41 6.15 17.96
C VAL A 426 16.54 4.93 17.69
N VAL A 427 15.68 4.56 18.64
CA VAL A 427 14.70 3.47 18.48
C VAL A 427 13.77 3.77 17.31
N GLN A 428 13.26 5.00 17.23
CA GLN A 428 12.33 5.40 16.17
C GLN A 428 12.98 5.43 14.78
N ARG A 429 14.23 5.92 14.69
CA ARG A 429 15.02 5.84 13.45
C ARG A 429 15.23 4.41 13.00
N ALA A 430 15.54 3.50 13.94
CA ALA A 430 15.72 2.09 13.64
C ALA A 430 14.42 1.45 13.15
N ALA A 431 13.29 1.75 13.79
CA ALA A 431 11.98 1.29 13.34
C ALA A 431 11.70 1.75 11.90
N GLY A 432 11.84 3.04 11.59
CA GLY A 432 11.71 3.56 10.23
C GLY A 432 12.67 2.92 9.23
N THR A 433 13.91 2.66 9.64
CA THR A 433 14.95 2.05 8.78
C THR A 433 14.66 0.59 8.44
N THR A 434 14.12 -0.20 9.38
CA THR A 434 13.72 -1.59 9.09
C THR A 434 12.52 -1.67 8.14
N HIS A 435 11.62 -0.69 8.22
CA HIS A 435 10.50 -0.55 7.27
C HIS A 435 10.99 -0.15 5.88
N HIS A 436 11.98 0.75 5.83
CA HIS A 436 12.67 1.14 4.61
C HIS A 436 13.42 -0.03 3.94
N ALA A 437 13.83 -1.05 4.72
CA ALA A 437 14.43 -2.27 4.19
C ALA A 437 13.41 -3.33 3.73
N GLY A 438 12.10 -3.15 4.02
CA GLY A 438 11.07 -4.18 3.78
C GLY A 438 11.12 -5.38 4.73
N LEU A 439 11.98 -5.36 5.75
CA LEU A 439 12.28 -6.50 6.64
C LEU A 439 11.84 -6.25 8.08
N GLN A 440 10.57 -5.88 8.25
CA GLN A 440 9.98 -5.52 9.54
C GLN A 440 10.15 -6.67 10.56
N THR A 441 10.86 -6.38 11.66
CA THR A 441 11.12 -7.27 12.82
C THR A 441 11.89 -8.58 12.59
N THR A 442 12.78 -8.67 11.59
CA THR A 442 13.64 -9.88 11.45
C THR A 442 14.83 -9.87 12.44
N LYS A 443 15.16 -11.05 13.01
CA LYS A 443 16.26 -11.25 13.98
C LYS A 443 17.63 -10.65 13.58
N PRO A 444 18.04 -10.62 12.29
CA PRO A 444 19.28 -9.98 11.88
C PRO A 444 19.31 -8.47 12.17
N TRP A 445 18.18 -7.77 12.08
CA TRP A 445 18.09 -6.33 12.36
C TRP A 445 17.91 -6.03 13.84
N ALA A 446 17.18 -6.89 14.57
CA ALA A 446 17.01 -6.78 16.02
C ALA A 446 18.32 -6.96 16.82
N ARG A 447 19.33 -7.63 16.24
CA ARG A 447 20.69 -7.71 16.82
C ARG A 447 21.51 -6.43 16.62
N PHE A 448 21.14 -5.58 15.66
CA PHE A 448 21.93 -4.41 15.22
C PHE A 448 21.26 -3.05 15.46
N ALA A 449 20.03 -3.00 15.97
CA ALA A 449 19.43 -1.78 16.51
C ALA A 449 18.48 -2.09 17.67
N PRO A 450 18.41 -1.32 18.77
CA PRO A 450 19.40 -0.56 19.52
C PRO A 450 19.86 -1.29 20.81
N LEU A 451 19.59 -2.59 20.97
CA LEU A 451 19.80 -3.31 22.23
C LEU A 451 21.28 -3.50 22.66
N ARG A 452 22.26 -3.22 21.77
CA ARG A 452 23.69 -3.21 22.13
C ARG A 452 24.33 -1.82 22.18
N LEU A 453 23.80 -0.82 21.47
CA LEU A 453 24.37 0.54 21.54
C LEU A 453 24.11 1.20 22.90
N CYS A 454 23.01 0.86 23.59
CA CYS A 454 22.72 1.36 24.93
C CYS A 454 23.50 0.66 26.06
N ARG A 455 24.37 -0.32 25.77
CA ARG A 455 25.25 -0.96 26.78
C ARG A 455 26.70 -0.47 26.74
N GLN A 456 27.05 0.44 25.84
CA GLN A 456 28.43 0.95 25.67
C GLN A 456 28.52 2.50 25.70
N ILE A 457 27.45 3.17 26.10
CA ILE A 457 27.44 4.57 26.56
C ILE A 457 26.99 4.51 28.02
#